data_AF-A0A6F8TUC0-F1
#
_entry.id   AF-A0A6F8TUC0-F1
#
_cell.length_a   1.000
_cell.length_b   1.000
_cell.length_c   1.000
_cell.angle_alpha   90.00
_cell.angle_beta   90.00
_cell.angle_gamma   90.00
#
_symmetry.space_group_name_H-M   'P 1'
#
loop_
_entity.id
_entity.type
_entity.pdbx_description
1 polymer ?
#
loop_
_entity_poly.entity_id
_entity_poly.type
_entity_poly.pdbx_seq_one_letter_code
_entity_poly.pdbx_strand_id
1 'polypeptide(L)' 'MITNIPFGQLRKGIEAKMDFYKSELLKMGYFKTPDGSQLYELTLTELEQVYENEKARRRAL' A
#
# COMPACT_ATOMS: atom_id res chain seq x y z
N MET A 1 8.55 -28.29 1.62
CA MET A 1 8.16 -28.16 0.20
C MET A 1 8.25 -26.69 -0.15
N ILE A 2 9.24 -26.28 -0.94
CA ILE A 2 9.30 -24.90 -1.44
C ILE A 2 8.51 -24.92 -2.74
N THR A 3 7.25 -24.51 -2.69
CA THR A 3 6.39 -24.42 -3.88
C THR A 3 7.05 -23.43 -4.84
N ASN A 4 7.38 -23.90 -6.04
CA ASN A 4 7.95 -23.10 -7.11
C ASN A 4 6.84 -22.16 -7.63
N ILE A 5 6.61 -21.05 -6.93
CA ILE A 5 5.62 -20.05 -7.33
C ILE A 5 6.15 -19.36 -8.58
N PRO A 6 5.45 -19.41 -9.73
CA PRO A 6 5.89 -18.74 -10.94
C PRO A 6 6.02 -17.23 -10.68
N PHE A 7 7.16 -16.63 -11.05
CA PHE A 7 7.43 -15.20 -10.84
C PHE A 7 6.31 -14.27 -11.31
N GLY A 8 5.59 -14.63 -12.38
CA GLY A 8 4.44 -13.87 -12.88
C GLY A 8 3.24 -13.85 -11.93
N GLN A 9 3.03 -14.89 -11.13
CA GLN A 9 1.97 -14.96 -10.12
C GLN A 9 2.33 -14.11 -8.89
N LEU A 10 3.61 -14.09 -8.51
CA LEU A 10 4.12 -13.23 -7.44
C LEU A 10 3.96 -11.74 -7.79
N ARG A 11 4.29 -11.35 -9.03
CA ARG A 11 4.13 -9.96 -9.49
C ARG A 11 2.67 -9.49 -9.44
N LYS A 12 1.73 -10.31 -9.92
CA LYS A 12 0.29 -10.01 -9.84
C LYS A 12 -0.20 -9.85 -8.40
N GLY A 13 0.31 -10.67 -7.48
CA GLY A 13 -0.02 -10.56 -6.05
C GLY A 13 0.48 -9.25 -5.44
N ILE A 14 1.70 -8.82 -5.80
CA ILE A 14 2.28 -7.55 -5.37
C ILE A 14 1.48 -6.37 -5.91
N GLU A 15 1.19 -6.35 -7.23
CA GLU A 15 0.38 -5.31 -7.88
C GLU A 15 -1.00 -5.18 -7.22
N ALA A 16 -1.69 -6.30 -7.00
CA ALA A 16 -3.00 -6.31 -6.33
C ALA A 16 -2.92 -5.75 -4.89
N LYS A 17 -1.86 -6.08 -4.13
CA LYS A 17 -1.67 -5.55 -2.77
C LYS A 17 -1.38 -4.05 -2.79
N MET A 18 -0.62 -3.56 -3.77
CA MET A 18 -0.37 -2.13 -3.95
C MET A 18 -1.67 -1.38 -4.27
N ASP A 19 -2.48 -1.90 -5.19
CA ASP A 19 -3.76 -1.29 -5.59
C ASP A 19 -4.75 -1.24 -4.43
N PHE A 20 -4.77 -2.27 -3.58
CA PHE A 20 -5.53 -2.29 -2.34
C PHE A 20 -5.15 -1.11 -1.43
N TYR A 21 -3.87 -0.97 -1.07
CA TYR A 21 -3.44 0.10 -0.16
C TYR A 21 -3.67 1.49 -0.74
N LYS A 22 -3.39 1.70 -2.04
CA LYS A 22 -3.68 2.97 -2.71
C LYS A 22 -5.17 3.30 -2.63
N SER A 23 -6.04 2.35 -2.91
CA SER A 23 -7.49 2.54 -2.87
C SER A 23 -7.98 2.89 -1.46
N GLU A 24 -7.49 2.20 -0.43
CA GLU A 24 -7.87 2.48 0.95
C GLU A 24 -7.38 3.85 1.43
N LEU A 25 -6.14 4.23 1.10
CA LEU A 25 -5.60 5.56 1.39
C LEU A 25 -6.40 6.67 0.70
N LEU A 26 -6.79 6.47 -0.57
CA LEU A 26 -7.64 7.41 -1.29
C LEU A 26 -9.03 7.52 -0.66
N LYS A 27 -9.66 6.42 -0.25
CA LYS A 27 -10.95 6.44 0.49
C LYS A 27 -10.85 7.16 1.82
N MET A 28 -9.70 7.06 2.47
CA MET A 28 -9.39 7.83 3.66
C MET A 28 -9.23 9.33 3.34
N GLY A 29 -8.98 9.73 2.09
CA GLY A 29 -8.68 11.11 1.72
C GLY A 29 -7.20 11.45 1.90
N TYR A 30 -6.35 10.43 1.96
CA TYR A 30 -4.89 10.57 1.93
C TYR A 30 -4.42 10.48 0.48
N PHE A 31 -3.95 11.59 -0.08
CA PHE A 31 -3.58 11.67 -1.51
C PHE A 31 -2.07 11.74 -1.76
N LYS A 32 -1.33 12.30 -0.79
CA LYS A 32 0.11 12.52 -0.87
C LYS A 32 0.73 12.39 0.50
N THR A 33 1.98 11.98 0.52
CA THR A 33 2.76 11.93 1.75
C THR A 33 3.16 13.33 2.23
N PRO A 34 3.57 13.49 3.50
CA PRO A 34 3.99 14.78 4.03
C PRO A 34 5.20 15.39 3.30
N ASP A 35 6.07 14.56 2.76
CA ASP A 35 7.22 14.93 1.92
C ASP A 35 6.82 15.28 0.47
N GLY A 36 5.53 15.14 0.12
CA GLY A 36 4.99 15.54 -1.18
C GLY A 36 4.93 14.44 -2.23
N SER A 37 5.42 13.24 -1.91
CA SER A 37 5.37 12.07 -2.80
C SER A 37 3.92 11.60 -3.02
N GLN A 38 3.60 11.24 -4.27
CA GLN A 38 2.31 10.69 -4.65
C GLN A 38 2.22 9.21 -4.27
N LEU A 39 1.02 8.70 -4.00
CA LEU A 39 0.81 7.28 -3.68
C LEU A 39 1.31 6.31 -4.76
N TYR A 40 1.32 6.74 -6.03
CA TYR A 40 1.79 5.91 -7.14
C TYR A 40 3.31 5.76 -7.19
N GLU A 41 4.04 6.63 -6.50
CA GLU A 41 5.50 6.63 -6.42
C GLU A 41 6.01 5.72 -5.29
N LEU A 42 5.13 5.30 -4.39
CA LEU A 42 5.46 4.48 -3.22
C LEU A 42 5.58 3.00 -3.58
N THR A 43 6.54 2.34 -2.95
CA THR A 43 6.68 0.89 -2.93
C THR A 43 5.56 0.24 -2.09
N LEU A 44 5.40 -1.08 -2.22
CA LEU A 44 4.41 -1.82 -1.43
C LEU A 44 4.60 -1.64 0.08
N THR A 45 5.84 -1.70 0.57
CA THR A 45 6.15 -1.55 1.99
C THR A 45 5.82 -0.15 2.49
N GLU A 46 6.12 0.89 1.69
CA GLU A 46 5.79 2.27 2.04
C GLU A 46 4.27 2.49 2.07
N LEU A 47 3.54 1.94 1.10
CA LEU A 47 2.07 1.99 1.08
C LEU A 47 1.46 1.32 2.32
N GLU A 48 1.97 0.15 2.71
CA GLU A 48 1.53 -0.58 3.90
C GLU A 48 1.81 0.22 5.19
N GLN A 49 2.99 0.81 5.31
CA GLN A 49 3.36 1.63 6.46
C GLN A 49 2.48 2.89 6.57
N VAL A 50 2.26 3.59 5.45
CA VAL A 50 1.42 4.79 5.41
C VAL A 50 -0.02 4.46 5.77
N TYR A 51 -0.55 3.34 5.26
CA TYR A 51 -1.90 2.85 5.58
C TYR A 51 -2.08 2.55 7.07
N GLU A 52 -1.16 1.80 7.69
CA GLU A 52 -1.28 1.48 9.12
C GLU A 52 -1.12 2.74 9.99
N ASN A 53 -0.22 3.66 9.62
CA ASN A 53 -0.07 4.94 10.32
C ASN A 53 -1.34 5.79 10.26
N GLU A 54 -1.95 5.92 9.07
CA GLU A 54 -3.16 6.71 8.87
C GLU A 54 -4.36 6.08 9.60
N LYS A 55 -4.46 4.76 9.59
CA LYS A 55 -5.47 4.00 10.33
C LYS A 55 -5.30 4.16 11.85
N ALA A 56 -4.08 4.12 12.36
CA ALA A 56 -3.79 4.36 13.77
C ALA A 56 -4.14 5.80 14.17
N ARG A 57 -3.76 6.79 13.35
CA ARG A 57 -4.11 8.21 13.55
C ARG A 57 -5.61 8.43 13.68
N ARG A 58 -6.42 7.79 12.84
CA ARG A 58 -7.88 7.91 12.87
C ARG A 58 -8.54 7.23 14.06
N ARG A 59 -7.97 6.14 14.56
CA ARG A 59 -8.48 5.45 15.76
C ARG A 59 -8.23 6.24 17.05
N ALA A 60 -7.23 7.11 17.05
CA ALA A 60 -6.88 7.96 18.18
C ALA A 60 -7.71 9.27 18.22
N LEU A 61 -8.54 9.52 17.22
CA LEU A 61 -9.49 10.64 17.14
C LEU A 61 -10.88 10.19 17.59
#